data_AF-A0A949HEG9-F1
#
_entry.id   AF-A0A949HEG9-F1
#
_cell.length_a   1.000
_cell.length_b   1.000
_cell.length_c   1.000
_cell.angle_alpha   90.00
_cell.angle_beta   90.00
_cell.angle_gamma   90.00
#
_symmetry.space_group_name_H-M   'P 1'
#
loop_
_entity.id
_entity.type
_entity.pdbx_description
1 polymer ?
#
loop_
_entity_poly.entity_id
_entity_poly.type
_entity_poly.pdbx_seq_one_letter_code
_entity_poly.pdbx_strand_id
1 'polypeptide(L)'
;MRPTVAPRPSSTAEPAPAAGISRQELLGLRAEDDAVWSALYLIRAISHADDADAALRVNALAEVDQALIAVDDALSLARSRASSVARDPIDQLRRDVGMMREDMYLRPEALDGRIGRLRQALLTLIGRGP
;
A
#
# COMPACT_ATOMS: atom_id res chain seq x y z
N MET A 1 -73.43 30.84 -8.06
CA MET A 1 -73.01 29.43 -7.98
C MET A 1 -71.49 29.39 -8.12
N ARG A 2 -70.76 28.95 -7.08
CA ARG A 2 -69.29 28.75 -7.11
C ARG A 2 -69.03 27.24 -7.01
N PRO A 3 -68.24 26.62 -7.90
CA PRO A 3 -67.93 25.21 -7.78
C PRO A 3 -66.90 24.98 -6.66
N THR A 4 -67.28 24.14 -5.69
CA THR A 4 -66.38 23.58 -4.67
C THR A 4 -65.46 22.55 -5.32
N VAL A 5 -64.15 22.81 -5.32
CA VAL A 5 -63.13 21.84 -5.72
C VAL A 5 -62.82 20.96 -4.50
N ALA A 6 -63.09 19.66 -4.61
CA ALA A 6 -62.76 18.69 -3.57
C ALA A 6 -61.22 18.52 -3.46
N PRO A 7 -60.66 18.38 -2.24
CA PRO A 7 -59.23 18.17 -2.05
C PRO A 7 -58.84 16.78 -2.59
N ARG A 8 -57.87 16.76 -3.49
CA ARG A 8 -57.29 15.53 -4.06
C ARG A 8 -56.39 14.89 -2.98
N PRO A 9 -56.47 13.56 -2.73
CA PRO A 9 -55.59 12.92 -1.77
C PRO A 9 -54.13 13.08 -2.21
N SER A 10 -53.30 13.62 -1.32
CA SER A 10 -51.85 13.68 -1.48
C SER A 10 -51.35 12.25 -1.64
N SER A 11 -50.78 11.96 -2.81
CA SER A 11 -49.96 10.75 -2.99
C SER A 11 -48.79 10.88 -2.03
N THR A 12 -48.79 10.10 -0.94
CA THR A 12 -47.59 9.85 -0.16
C THR A 12 -46.56 9.32 -1.15
N ALA A 13 -45.55 10.13 -1.45
CA ALA A 13 -44.40 9.67 -2.21
C ALA A 13 -43.80 8.51 -1.40
N GLU A 14 -43.84 7.33 -1.98
CA GLU A 14 -43.08 6.19 -1.52
C GLU A 14 -41.63 6.66 -1.31
N PRO A 15 -40.96 6.30 -0.20
CA PRO A 15 -39.55 6.62 -0.03
C PRO A 15 -38.84 6.10 -1.27
N ALA A 16 -38.17 6.97 -2.02
CA ALA A 16 -37.36 6.55 -3.15
C ALA A 16 -36.48 5.37 -2.67
N PRO A 17 -36.43 4.26 -3.41
CA PRO A 17 -35.58 3.14 -3.01
C PRO A 17 -34.19 3.71 -2.79
N ALA A 18 -33.61 3.44 -1.60
CA ALA A 18 -32.28 3.91 -1.24
C ALA A 18 -31.37 3.73 -2.45
N ALA A 19 -30.84 4.83 -2.98
CA ALA A 19 -30.08 4.83 -4.23
C ALA A 19 -29.03 3.73 -4.10
N GLY A 20 -29.21 2.65 -4.87
CA GLY A 20 -28.30 1.51 -4.81
C GLY A 20 -26.89 1.99 -5.13
N ILE A 21 -25.90 1.47 -4.42
CA ILE A 21 -24.49 1.83 -4.63
C ILE A 21 -24.19 1.76 -6.12
N SER A 22 -23.77 2.88 -6.69
CA SER A 22 -23.44 2.98 -8.09
C SER A 22 -22.19 2.15 -8.40
N ARG A 23 -22.07 1.69 -9.65
CA ARG A 23 -20.85 1.00 -10.11
C ARG A 23 -19.58 1.84 -9.87
N GLN A 24 -19.70 3.16 -9.98
CA GLN A 24 -18.58 4.07 -9.77
C GLN A 24 -18.13 4.11 -8.31
N GLU A 25 -19.08 4.17 -7.37
CA GLU A 25 -18.77 4.09 -5.93
C GLU A 25 -18.12 2.76 -5.56
N LEU A 26 -18.59 1.64 -6.14
CA LEU A 26 -17.95 0.33 -5.92
C LEU A 26 -16.51 0.28 -6.44
N LEU A 27 -16.22 0.93 -7.58
CA LEU A 27 -14.86 1.01 -8.10
C LEU A 27 -13.97 1.90 -7.23
N GLY A 28 -14.52 3.00 -6.71
CA GLY A 28 -13.83 3.87 -5.74
C GLY A 28 -13.44 3.11 -4.47
N LEU A 29 -14.40 2.40 -3.86
CA LEU A 29 -14.15 1.61 -2.65
C LEU A 29 -13.10 0.51 -2.86
N ARG A 30 -13.07 -0.12 -4.04
CA ARG A 30 -12.04 -1.10 -4.36
C ARG A 30 -10.66 -0.47 -4.48
N ALA A 31 -10.57 0.70 -5.11
CA ALA A 31 -9.31 1.43 -5.20
C ALA A 31 -8.81 1.88 -3.83
N GLU A 32 -9.72 2.28 -2.93
CA GLU A 32 -9.38 2.59 -1.54
C GLU A 32 -8.91 1.35 -0.75
N ASP A 33 -9.59 0.21 -0.88
CA ASP A 33 -9.16 -1.06 -0.27
C ASP A 33 -7.76 -1.47 -0.76
N ASP A 34 -7.55 -1.43 -2.08
CA ASP A 34 -6.25 -1.74 -2.69
C ASP A 34 -5.14 -0.79 -2.19
N ALA A 35 -5.41 0.51 -2.07
CA ALA A 35 -4.46 1.47 -1.53
C ALA A 35 -4.11 1.19 -0.06
N VAL A 36 -5.10 0.83 0.76
CA VAL A 36 -4.88 0.46 2.17
C VAL A 36 -4.05 -0.82 2.28
N TRP A 37 -4.36 -1.86 1.49
CA TRP A 37 -3.56 -3.08 1.47
C TRP A 37 -2.13 -2.83 0.99
N SER A 38 -1.96 -2.04 -0.06
CA SER A 38 -0.64 -1.62 -0.56
C SER A 38 0.17 -0.94 0.55
N ALA A 39 -0.43 0.04 1.25
CA ALA A 39 0.20 0.73 2.38
C ALA A 39 0.57 -0.22 3.53
N LEU A 40 -0.30 -1.17 3.87
CA LEU A 40 -0.02 -2.17 4.91
C LEU A 40 1.21 -3.02 4.57
N TYR A 41 1.32 -3.47 3.32
CA TYR A 41 2.48 -4.25 2.87
C TYR A 41 3.76 -3.40 2.85
N LEU A 42 3.68 -2.11 2.52
CA LEU A 42 4.84 -1.20 2.64
C LEU A 42 5.28 -1.01 4.09
N ILE A 43 4.35 -0.88 5.04
CA ILE A 43 4.67 -0.82 6.47
C ILE A 43 5.34 -2.13 6.93
N ARG A 44 4.87 -3.28 6.44
CA ARG A 44 5.50 -4.57 6.72
C ARG A 44 6.92 -4.64 6.15
N ALA A 45 7.16 -4.12 4.95
CA ALA A 45 8.49 -4.01 4.38
C ALA A 45 9.44 -3.14 5.24
N ILE A 46 8.93 -2.07 5.86
CA ILE A 46 9.71 -1.25 6.81
C ILE A 46 10.11 -2.07 8.03
N SER A 47 9.18 -2.84 8.62
CA SER A 47 9.49 -3.70 9.77
C SER A 47 10.60 -4.70 9.44
N HIS A 48 10.56 -5.33 8.27
CA HIS A 48 11.61 -6.26 7.86
C HIS A 48 12.94 -5.55 7.56
N ALA A 49 12.92 -4.30 7.09
CA ALA A 49 14.14 -3.50 6.95
C ALA A 49 14.74 -3.14 8.32
N ASP A 50 13.92 -2.92 9.35
CA ASP A 50 14.39 -2.73 10.73
C ASP A 50 15.02 -4.01 11.30
N ASP A 51 14.42 -5.17 11.02
CA ASP A 51 14.99 -6.48 11.39
C ASP A 51 16.37 -6.69 10.72
N ALA A 52 16.49 -6.35 9.43
CA ALA A 52 17.76 -6.43 8.69
C ALA A 52 18.85 -5.53 9.31
N ASP A 53 18.50 -4.30 9.70
CA ASP A 53 19.41 -3.37 10.36
C ASP A 53 19.84 -3.86 11.75
N ALA A 54 18.91 -4.44 12.52
CA ALA A 54 19.21 -5.04 13.81
C ALA A 54 20.18 -6.23 13.68
N ALA A 55 19.94 -7.12 12.71
CA ALA A 55 20.81 -8.26 12.41
C ALA A 55 22.20 -7.81 11.93
N LEU A 56 22.27 -6.77 11.10
CA LEU A 56 23.54 -6.23 10.60
C LEU A 56 24.43 -5.72 11.74
N ARG A 57 23.84 -5.07 12.75
CA ARG A 57 24.57 -4.55 13.94
C ARG A 57 25.25 -5.63 14.76
N VAL A 58 24.75 -6.85 14.75
CA VAL A 58 25.35 -8.01 15.43
C VAL A 58 26.10 -8.93 14.46
N ASN A 59 26.33 -8.48 13.22
CA ASN A 59 27.00 -9.23 12.15
C ASN A 59 26.33 -10.58 11.82
N ALA A 60 25.01 -10.68 11.98
CA ALA A 60 24.23 -11.87 11.66
C ALA A 60 23.80 -11.87 10.18
N LEU A 61 24.76 -12.01 9.26
CA LEU A 61 24.52 -11.85 7.81
C LEU A 61 23.45 -12.81 7.24
N ALA A 62 23.30 -14.01 7.79
CA ALA A 62 22.23 -14.92 7.38
C ALA A 62 20.83 -14.38 7.72
N GLU A 63 20.69 -13.73 8.88
CA GLU A 63 19.44 -13.08 9.29
C GLU A 63 19.18 -11.82 8.47
N VAL A 64 20.22 -11.08 8.08
CA VAL A 64 20.13 -9.96 7.14
C VAL A 64 19.56 -10.42 5.80
N ASP A 65 20.07 -11.51 5.20
CA ASP A 65 19.53 -12.03 3.94
C ASP A 65 18.06 -12.44 4.06
N GLN A 66 17.70 -13.15 5.13
CA GLN A 66 16.31 -13.55 5.38
C GLN A 66 15.38 -12.35 5.52
N ALA A 67 15.81 -11.31 6.23
CA ALA A 67 15.04 -10.08 6.38
C ALA A 67 14.89 -9.35 5.03
N LEU A 68 15.95 -9.28 4.21
CA LEU A 68 15.88 -8.69 2.87
C LEU A 68 14.98 -9.48 1.90
N ILE A 69 14.92 -10.81 2.01
CA ILE A 69 13.93 -11.61 1.28
C ILE A 69 12.50 -11.21 1.71
N ALA A 70 12.26 -11.11 3.03
CA ALA A 70 10.96 -10.72 3.54
C ALA A 70 10.55 -9.30 3.13
N VAL A 71 11.52 -8.38 2.96
CA VAL A 71 11.28 -7.07 2.35
C VAL A 71 10.81 -7.23 0.90
N ASP A 72 11.49 -8.01 0.05
CA ASP A 72 11.08 -8.18 -1.36
C ASP A 72 9.69 -8.81 -1.48
N ASP A 73 9.38 -9.81 -0.65
CA ASP A 73 8.07 -10.44 -0.62
C ASP A 73 6.96 -9.44 -0.25
N ALA A 74 7.19 -8.62 0.77
CA ALA A 74 6.26 -7.56 1.16
C ALA A 74 6.09 -6.52 0.04
N LEU A 75 7.17 -6.15 -0.65
CA LEU A 75 7.10 -5.24 -1.80
C LEU A 75 6.36 -5.84 -2.99
N SER A 76 6.51 -7.15 -3.23
CA SER A 76 5.77 -7.87 -4.26
C SER A 76 4.26 -7.84 -3.98
N LEU A 77 3.86 -8.06 -2.72
CA LEU A 77 2.47 -7.95 -2.28
C LEU A 77 1.95 -6.51 -2.39
N ALA A 78 2.72 -5.51 -1.96
CA ALA A 78 2.39 -4.10 -2.13
C ALA A 78 2.14 -3.77 -3.60
N ARG A 79 3.07 -4.15 -4.49
CA ARG A 79 2.96 -3.93 -5.94
C ARG A 79 1.68 -4.49 -6.53
N SER A 80 1.25 -5.67 -6.08
CA SER A 80 0.05 -6.33 -6.61
C SER A 80 -1.23 -5.52 -6.37
N ARG A 81 -1.24 -4.71 -5.31
CA ARG A 81 -2.35 -3.84 -4.91
C ARG A 81 -2.13 -2.37 -5.28
N ALA A 82 -0.90 -2.00 -5.58
CA ALA A 82 -0.52 -0.62 -5.86
C ALA A 82 -1.20 -0.05 -7.10
N SER A 83 -1.47 1.25 -7.02
CA SER A 83 -1.89 2.05 -8.16
C SER A 83 -0.85 2.04 -9.29
N SER A 84 -1.24 2.37 -10.52
CA SER A 84 -0.30 2.41 -11.64
C SER A 84 0.88 3.37 -11.41
N VAL A 85 0.66 4.45 -10.65
CA VAL A 85 1.69 5.47 -10.36
C VAL A 85 2.72 4.95 -9.35
N ALA A 86 2.30 4.13 -8.38
CA ALA A 86 3.17 3.62 -7.32
C ALA A 86 3.93 2.35 -7.71
N ARG A 87 3.49 1.62 -8.75
CA ARG A 87 4.11 0.38 -9.22
C ARG A 87 5.58 0.52 -9.60
N ASP A 88 5.93 1.54 -10.38
CA ASP A 88 7.31 1.74 -10.84
C ASP A 88 8.27 2.07 -9.69
N PRO A 89 7.93 2.97 -8.74
CA PRO A 89 8.69 3.14 -7.51
C PRO A 89 8.88 1.84 -6.72
N ILE A 90 7.83 1.02 -6.55
CA ILE A 90 7.95 -0.25 -5.83
C ILE A 90 8.91 -1.21 -6.53
N ASP A 91 8.82 -1.32 -7.86
CA ASP A 91 9.76 -2.14 -8.64
C ASP A 91 11.21 -1.69 -8.47
N GLN A 92 11.45 -0.39 -8.40
CA GLN A 92 12.79 0.13 -8.18
C GLN A 92 13.31 -0.30 -6.80
N LEU A 93 12.49 -0.19 -5.75
CA LEU A 93 12.88 -0.63 -4.41
C LEU A 93 13.18 -2.13 -4.36
N ARG A 94 12.41 -2.95 -5.09
CA ARG A 94 12.67 -4.39 -5.21
C ARG A 94 14.01 -4.69 -5.86
N ARG A 95 14.34 -3.99 -6.96
CA ARG A 95 15.66 -4.10 -7.59
C ARG A 95 16.78 -3.68 -6.63
N ASP A 96 16.58 -2.61 -5.88
CA ASP A 96 17.56 -2.12 -4.91
C ASP A 96 17.81 -3.15 -3.79
N VAL A 97 16.76 -3.82 -3.31
CA VAL A 97 16.85 -4.93 -2.35
C VAL A 97 17.58 -6.13 -2.95
N GLY A 98 17.28 -6.50 -4.20
CA GLY A 98 18.01 -7.56 -4.91
C GLY A 98 19.52 -7.28 -4.96
N MET A 99 19.90 -6.05 -5.36
CA MET A 99 21.30 -5.64 -5.36
C MET A 99 21.92 -5.61 -3.95
N MET A 100 21.14 -5.30 -2.90
CA MET A 100 21.64 -5.34 -1.52
C MET A 100 22.05 -6.76 -1.11
N ARG A 101 21.25 -7.75 -1.50
CA ARG A 101 21.51 -9.16 -1.21
C ARG A 101 22.74 -9.67 -1.96
N GLU A 102 22.88 -9.31 -3.23
CA GLU A 102 24.05 -9.67 -4.05
C GLU A 102 25.35 -9.07 -3.48
N ASP A 103 25.31 -7.82 -3.03
CA ASP A 103 26.47 -7.12 -2.50
C ASP A 103 26.81 -7.49 -1.05
N MET A 104 25.89 -8.12 -0.30
CA MET A 104 26.03 -8.35 1.14
C MET A 104 27.32 -9.11 1.51
N TYR A 105 27.75 -10.06 0.69
CA TYR A 105 28.98 -10.82 0.90
C TYR A 105 30.23 -10.19 0.28
N LEU A 106 30.06 -9.12 -0.51
CA LEU A 106 31.14 -8.45 -1.24
C LEU A 106 31.52 -7.11 -0.59
N ARG A 107 30.54 -6.36 -0.09
CA ARG A 107 30.66 -4.98 0.43
C ARG A 107 29.65 -4.72 1.56
N PRO A 108 29.77 -5.41 2.71
CA PRO A 108 28.81 -5.28 3.81
C PRO A 108 28.82 -3.88 4.47
N GLU A 109 29.91 -3.12 4.34
CA GLU A 109 30.10 -1.84 5.03
C GLU A 109 29.14 -0.75 4.53
N ALA A 110 28.68 -0.86 3.27
CA ALA A 110 27.74 0.08 2.68
C ALA A 110 26.26 -0.30 2.93
N LEU A 111 26.01 -1.46 3.55
CA LEU A 111 24.67 -2.03 3.62
C LEU A 111 23.75 -1.30 4.61
N ASP A 112 24.26 -0.87 5.76
CA ASP A 112 23.58 0.01 6.74
C ASP A 112 22.93 1.19 6.00
N GLY A 113 23.75 1.99 5.31
CA GLY A 113 23.27 3.22 4.69
C GLY A 113 22.25 2.96 3.59
N ARG A 114 22.31 1.79 2.94
CA ARG A 114 21.35 1.36 1.92
C ARG A 114 20.02 0.95 2.55
N ILE A 115 20.04 0.20 3.65
CA ILE A 115 18.83 -0.14 4.43
C ILE A 115 18.17 1.13 4.97
N GLY A 116 18.95 2.07 5.48
CA GLY A 116 18.45 3.37 5.93
C GLY A 116 17.76 4.16 4.81
N ARG A 117 18.35 4.21 3.59
CA ARG A 117 17.72 4.85 2.43
C ARG A 117 16.46 4.15 1.96
N LEU A 118 16.45 2.81 1.95
CA LEU A 118 15.28 2.00 1.63
C LEU A 118 14.10 2.36 2.56
N ARG A 119 14.33 2.39 3.87
CA ARG A 119 13.28 2.80 4.84
C ARG A 119 12.70 4.18 4.55
N GLN A 120 13.56 5.16 4.26
CA GLN A 120 13.10 6.52 3.93
C GLN A 120 12.28 6.56 2.63
N ALA A 121 12.66 5.77 1.64
CA ALA A 121 11.93 5.66 0.40
C ALA A 121 10.55 5.00 0.60
N LEU A 122 10.46 3.96 1.44
CA LEU A 122 9.19 3.31 1.80
C LEU A 122 8.24 4.28 2.53
N LEU A 123 8.74 5.02 3.52
CA LEU A 123 7.97 6.04 4.24
C LEU A 123 7.46 7.14 3.29
N THR A 124 8.30 7.57 2.35
CA THR A 124 7.93 8.55 1.33
C THR A 124 6.81 8.02 0.44
N LEU A 125 6.86 6.73 0.07
CA LEU A 125 5.84 6.11 -0.77
C LEU A 125 4.49 6.02 -0.05
N ILE A 126 4.49 5.64 1.23
CA ILE A 126 3.29 5.62 2.07
C ILE A 126 2.67 7.02 2.16
N GLY A 127 3.48 8.06 2.41
CA GLY A 127 3.01 9.44 2.55
C GLY A 127 2.41 10.04 1.27
N ARG A 128 2.71 9.47 0.10
CA ARG A 128 2.20 9.92 -1.21
C ARG A 128 0.91 9.22 -1.65
N GLY A 129 0.54 8.11 -1.00
CA GLY A 129 -0.53 7.22 -1.46
C GLY A 129 0.01 6.16 -2.44
N PRO A 130 0.10 4.89 -2.01
CA PRO A 130 0.65 3.80 -2.82
C PRO A 130 -0.36 3.11 -3.75
#